data_AF-A0A9X1QZP5-F1
#
_entry.id   AF-A0A9X1QZP5-F1
#
_cell.length_a   1.000
_cell.length_b   1.000
_cell.length_c   1.000
_cell.angle_alpha   90.00
_cell.angle_beta   90.00
_cell.angle_gamma   90.00
#
_symmetry.space_group_name_H-M   'P 1'
#
loop_
_entity.id
_entity.type
_entity.pdbx_description
1 polymer ?
#
loop_
_entity_poly.entity_id
_entity_poly.type
_entity_poly.pdbx_seq_one_letter_code
_entity_poly.pdbx_strand_id
1 'polypeptide(L)'
;MWKNIILIALVIGVSSCGSKKTTMKSSNESKEVVIGKSEVLSYKSLGNGVASISIQLYENDTFRFNFKSIPQPGTDEKPVKISEKGTYTSDGSWKTLNFKNPKFSLAAIFDPQYASASDFKVIDEEHVKINTSKKAITIWGVVCEKQ
;
A
#
# COMPACT_ATOMS: atom_id res chain seq x y z
N MET A 1 -10.92 44.21 53.59
CA MET A 1 -10.44 43.98 52.21
C MET A 1 -10.44 42.49 51.95
N TRP A 2 -10.61 42.08 50.69
CA TRP A 2 -10.56 40.71 50.15
C TRP A 2 -11.85 39.88 50.32
N LYS A 3 -12.41 39.24 49.29
CA LYS A 3 -12.43 39.39 47.81
C LYS A 3 -13.55 38.46 47.36
N ASN A 4 -14.32 38.86 46.35
CA ASN A 4 -15.32 38.00 45.71
C ASN A 4 -14.70 36.68 45.27
N ILE A 5 -15.34 35.56 45.58
CA ILE A 5 -15.09 34.29 44.88
C ILE A 5 -16.43 33.81 44.34
N ILE A 6 -16.62 34.10 43.05
CA ILE A 6 -17.66 33.51 42.21
C ILE A 6 -17.11 32.18 41.70
N LEU A 7 -17.94 31.14 41.87
CA LEU A 7 -18.08 29.86 41.15
C LEU A 7 -17.17 29.61 39.94
N ILE A 8 -16.73 28.34 39.80
CA ILE A 8 -17.01 27.50 38.63
C ILE A 8 -16.98 26.03 39.10
N ALA A 9 -18.14 25.39 39.12
CA ALA A 9 -18.24 23.94 39.24
C ALA A 9 -17.92 23.33 37.86
N LEU A 10 -16.84 22.56 37.79
CA LEU A 10 -16.42 21.85 36.59
C LEU A 10 -17.31 20.61 36.41
N VAL A 11 -18.39 20.72 35.62
CA VAL A 11 -19.18 19.57 35.20
C VAL A 11 -18.40 18.86 34.10
N ILE A 12 -17.67 17.81 34.45
CA ILE A 12 -17.06 16.90 33.48
C ILE A 12 -18.18 16.05 32.90
N GLY A 13 -18.71 16.48 31.75
CA GLY A 13 -19.53 15.64 30.91
C GLY A 13 -18.69 14.51 30.36
N VAL A 14 -18.75 13.33 30.98
CA VAL A 14 -18.32 12.08 30.33
C VAL A 14 -19.35 11.75 29.26
N SER A 15 -19.17 12.33 28.07
CA SER A 15 -19.77 11.81 26.85
C SER A 15 -19.15 10.44 26.57
N SER A 16 -19.69 9.43 27.22
CA SER A 16 -19.51 8.02 26.89
C SER A 16 -20.07 7.80 25.49
N CYS A 17 -19.27 8.15 24.49
CA CYS A 17 -19.47 7.71 23.12
C CYS A 17 -19.23 6.20 23.14
N GLY A 18 -20.33 5.45 23.27
CA GLY A 18 -20.33 4.00 23.23
C GLY A 18 -19.73 3.53 21.93
N SER A 19 -18.43 3.21 21.97
CA SER A 19 -17.76 2.51 20.89
C SER A 19 -18.37 1.11 20.84
N LYS A 20 -19.35 0.94 19.94
CA LYS A 20 -19.72 -0.37 19.44
C LYS A 20 -18.44 -0.95 18.83
N LYS A 21 -17.75 -1.79 19.60
CA LYS A 21 -16.77 -2.73 19.07
C LYS A 21 -17.51 -3.63 18.08
N THR A 22 -17.46 -3.25 16.82
CA THR A 22 -17.73 -4.15 15.72
C THR A 22 -16.62 -5.20 15.80
N THR A 23 -16.92 -6.31 16.45
CA THR A 23 -16.11 -7.52 16.39
C THR A 23 -15.94 -7.86 14.92
N MET A 24 -14.79 -7.48 14.34
CA MET A 24 -14.37 -7.96 13.04
C MET A 24 -14.31 -9.47 13.18
N LYS A 25 -15.24 -10.15 12.51
CA LYS A 25 -15.15 -11.59 12.29
C LYS A 25 -13.83 -11.82 11.58
N SER A 26 -12.83 -12.29 12.33
CA SER A 26 -11.68 -12.98 11.77
C SER A 26 -12.23 -14.26 11.14
N SER A 27 -12.64 -14.15 9.88
CA SER A 27 -12.88 -15.31 9.04
C SER A 27 -11.50 -15.79 8.59
N ASN A 28 -10.93 -16.69 9.38
CA ASN A 28 -9.87 -17.61 8.98
C ASN A 28 -10.39 -18.52 7.86
N GLU A 29 -10.50 -17.96 6.65
CA GLU A 29 -10.53 -18.72 5.40
C GLU A 29 -9.85 -17.85 4.35
N SER A 30 -8.74 -18.35 3.83
CA SER A 30 -7.99 -17.78 2.72
C SER A 30 -8.81 -17.85 1.43
N LYS A 31 -9.89 -17.06 1.34
CA LYS A 31 -10.62 -16.88 0.10
C LYS A 31 -9.65 -16.27 -0.91
N GLU A 32 -9.49 -16.95 -2.04
CA GLU A 32 -8.68 -16.49 -3.16
C GLU A 32 -9.10 -15.06 -3.55
N VAL A 33 -8.12 -14.19 -3.82
CA VAL A 33 -8.41 -12.81 -4.25
C VAL A 33 -8.88 -12.83 -5.70
N VAL A 34 -10.15 -12.51 -5.91
CA VAL A 34 -10.75 -12.35 -7.23
C VAL A 34 -10.52 -10.92 -7.72
N ILE A 35 -9.74 -10.77 -8.78
CA ILE A 35 -9.42 -9.48 -9.39
C ILE A 35 -10.67 -8.87 -10.04
N GLY A 36 -10.86 -7.56 -9.85
CA GLY A 36 -11.94 -6.81 -10.47
C GLY A 36 -11.85 -6.79 -12.00
N LYS A 37 -12.96 -6.47 -12.66
CA LYS A 37 -13.01 -6.48 -14.14
C LYS A 37 -12.46 -5.19 -14.75
N SER A 38 -12.62 -4.06 -14.06
CA SER A 38 -12.21 -2.75 -14.53
C SER A 38 -10.98 -2.26 -13.77
N GLU A 39 -9.90 -1.97 -14.51
CA GLU A 39 -8.72 -1.26 -13.98
C GLU A 39 -9.08 0.21 -13.77
N VAL A 40 -8.79 0.76 -12.58
CA VAL A 40 -9.05 2.18 -12.25
C VAL A 40 -7.79 3.03 -12.27
N LEU A 41 -6.62 2.41 -12.12
CA LEU A 41 -5.33 3.06 -12.08
C LEU A 41 -4.23 2.02 -12.27
N SER A 42 -3.19 2.33 -13.04
CA SER A 42 -1.98 1.53 -13.02
C SER A 42 -0.71 2.36 -13.01
N TYR A 43 0.35 1.75 -12.46
CA TYR A 43 1.72 2.19 -12.58
C TYR A 43 2.50 1.13 -13.34
N LYS A 44 3.23 1.52 -14.39
CA LYS A 44 4.00 0.61 -15.24
C LYS A 44 5.40 1.15 -15.49
N SER A 45 6.41 0.29 -15.37
CA SER A 45 7.78 0.64 -15.76
C SER A 45 7.87 0.83 -17.28
N LEU A 46 8.57 1.86 -17.73
CA LEU A 46 9.02 1.98 -19.12
C LEU A 46 10.26 1.09 -19.35
N GLY A 47 10.67 0.93 -20.62
CA GLY A 47 11.86 0.18 -20.97
C GLY A 47 13.11 0.73 -20.27
N ASN A 48 13.72 -0.07 -19.40
CA ASN A 48 14.87 0.32 -18.58
C ASN A 48 16.03 -0.70 -18.60
N GLY A 49 15.85 -1.88 -19.20
CA GLY A 49 16.89 -2.92 -19.29
C GLY A 49 17.15 -3.72 -18.01
N VAL A 50 16.46 -3.42 -16.90
CA VAL A 50 16.68 -4.07 -15.59
C VAL A 50 15.46 -4.85 -15.11
N ALA A 51 14.25 -4.31 -15.23
CA ALA A 51 13.02 -5.00 -14.82
C ALA A 51 11.77 -4.51 -15.58
N SER A 52 10.74 -5.35 -15.60
CA SER A 52 9.36 -4.98 -15.94
C SER A 52 8.51 -5.05 -14.68
N ILE A 53 7.91 -3.93 -14.29
CA ILE A 53 7.15 -3.78 -13.04
C ILE A 53 5.78 -3.19 -13.35
N SER A 54 4.73 -3.73 -12.74
CA SER A 54 3.40 -3.13 -12.78
C SER A 54 2.63 -3.28 -11.47
N ILE A 55 1.91 -2.22 -11.09
CA ILE A 55 0.84 -2.26 -10.08
C ILE A 55 -0.44 -1.82 -10.78
N GLN A 56 -1.50 -2.62 -10.66
CA GLN A 56 -2.79 -2.37 -11.28
C GLN A 56 -3.86 -2.43 -10.20
N LEU A 57 -4.61 -1.35 -10.02
CA LEU A 57 -5.71 -1.24 -9.07
C LEU A 57 -7.04 -1.41 -9.81
N TYR A 58 -7.98 -2.11 -9.20
CA TYR A 58 -9.28 -2.43 -9.79
C TYR A 58 -10.43 -1.87 -8.95
N GLU A 59 -11.58 -1.65 -9.59
CA GLU A 59 -12.78 -1.04 -8.99
C GLU A 59 -13.32 -1.73 -7.73
N ASN A 60 -13.03 -3.02 -7.54
CA ASN A 60 -13.47 -3.82 -6.40
C ASN A 60 -12.45 -3.85 -5.25
N ASP A 61 -11.58 -2.83 -5.17
CA ASP A 61 -10.54 -2.69 -4.17
C ASP A 61 -9.53 -3.86 -4.15
N THR A 62 -9.27 -4.43 -5.32
CA THR A 62 -8.20 -5.42 -5.52
C THR A 62 -7.07 -4.85 -6.34
N PHE A 63 -5.90 -5.47 -6.22
CA PHE A 63 -4.76 -5.12 -7.06
C PHE A 63 -4.05 -6.34 -7.59
N ARG A 64 -3.31 -6.13 -8.68
CA ARG A 64 -2.30 -7.05 -9.19
C ARG A 64 -0.94 -6.35 -9.18
N PHE A 65 0.05 -7.02 -8.63
CA PHE A 65 1.46 -6.64 -8.71
C PHE A 65 2.20 -7.65 -9.59
N ASN A 66 2.95 -7.17 -10.57
CA ASN A 66 3.87 -8.00 -11.33
C ASN A 66 5.26 -7.40 -11.29
N PHE A 67 6.25 -8.26 -11.11
CA PHE A 67 7.66 -7.91 -11.24
C PHE A 67 8.35 -9.01 -12.03
N LYS A 68 9.18 -8.61 -12.99
CA LYS A 68 10.04 -9.51 -13.75
C LYS A 68 11.40 -8.86 -13.93
N SER A 69 12.45 -9.42 -13.34
CA SER A 69 13.81 -8.96 -13.62
C SER A 69 14.23 -9.34 -15.05
N ILE A 70 15.14 -8.56 -15.61
CA ILE A 70 15.76 -8.78 -16.91
C ILE A 70 17.18 -9.27 -16.65
N PRO A 71 17.51 -10.53 -17.00
CA PRO A 71 18.87 -11.05 -16.89
C PRO A 71 19.87 -10.19 -17.64
N GLN A 72 21.04 -10.00 -17.06
CA GLN A 72 22.09 -9.23 -17.70
C GLN A 72 22.84 -10.06 -18.75
N PRO A 73 23.23 -9.47 -19.89
CA PRO A 73 24.01 -10.18 -20.91
C PRO A 73 25.27 -10.80 -20.31
N GLY A 74 25.60 -12.03 -20.71
CA GLY A 74 26.77 -12.74 -20.20
C GLY A 74 26.63 -13.31 -18.79
N THR A 75 25.41 -13.30 -18.23
CA THR A 75 25.10 -13.99 -16.97
C THR A 75 24.18 -15.19 -17.21
N ASP A 76 24.31 -16.23 -16.39
CA ASP A 76 23.39 -17.37 -16.37
C ASP A 76 22.16 -17.13 -15.46
N GLU A 77 21.94 -15.87 -15.06
CA GLU A 77 20.86 -15.50 -14.15
C GLU A 77 19.49 -15.74 -14.80
N LYS A 78 18.59 -16.36 -14.02
CA LYS A 78 17.21 -16.54 -14.46
C LYS A 78 16.37 -15.33 -14.02
N PRO A 79 15.38 -14.90 -14.83
CA PRO A 79 14.44 -13.86 -14.42
C PRO A 79 13.74 -14.24 -13.11
N VAL A 80 13.82 -13.36 -12.11
CA VAL A 80 12.93 -13.40 -10.96
C VAL A 80 11.55 -12.96 -11.44
N LYS A 81 10.52 -13.76 -11.15
CA LYS A 81 9.14 -13.48 -11.53
C LYS A 81 8.26 -13.48 -10.29
N ILE A 82 7.57 -12.37 -10.05
CA ILE A 82 6.58 -12.22 -8.99
C ILE A 82 5.28 -11.82 -9.67
N SER A 83 4.18 -12.50 -9.35
CA SER A 83 2.84 -12.11 -9.75
C SER A 83 1.91 -12.37 -8.59
N GLU A 84 1.47 -11.28 -7.97
CA GLU A 84 0.76 -11.31 -6.70
C GLU A 84 -0.54 -10.52 -6.82
N LYS A 85 -1.51 -10.93 -6.01
CA LYS A 85 -2.82 -10.31 -5.95
C LYS A 85 -3.14 -10.01 -4.49
N GLY A 86 -3.79 -8.88 -4.26
CA GLY A 86 -4.22 -8.51 -2.91
C GLY A 86 -5.40 -7.57 -2.95
N THR A 87 -5.75 -7.05 -1.79
CA THR A 87 -6.73 -5.98 -1.65
C THR A 87 -6.02 -4.67 -1.37
N TYR A 88 -6.68 -3.54 -1.58
CA TYR A 88 -6.18 -2.27 -1.09
C TYR A 88 -7.23 -1.51 -0.29
N THR A 89 -6.78 -0.62 0.59
CA THR A 89 -7.65 0.38 1.25
C THR A 89 -7.25 1.78 0.80
N SER A 90 -8.18 2.73 0.90
CA SER A 90 -8.00 4.10 0.43
C SER A 90 -8.04 5.11 1.57
N ASP A 91 -7.08 6.03 1.59
CA ASP A 91 -7.00 7.18 2.49
C ASP A 91 -6.53 8.40 1.70
N GLY A 92 -7.48 9.16 1.15
CA GLY A 92 -7.19 10.24 0.21
C GLY A 92 -6.37 9.76 -1.00
N SER A 93 -5.19 10.34 -1.20
CA SER A 93 -4.26 9.96 -2.27
C SER A 93 -3.41 8.74 -1.94
N TRP A 94 -3.50 8.18 -0.74
CA TRP A 94 -2.74 7.00 -0.35
C TRP A 94 -3.58 5.73 -0.51
N LYS A 95 -3.00 4.70 -1.10
CA LYS A 95 -3.57 3.35 -1.14
C LYS A 95 -2.68 2.41 -0.35
N THR A 96 -3.24 1.70 0.62
CA THR A 96 -2.52 0.64 1.35
C THR A 96 -2.75 -0.67 0.61
N LEU A 97 -1.71 -1.23 -0.01
CA LEU A 97 -1.74 -2.53 -0.65
C LEU A 97 -1.53 -3.60 0.43
N ASN A 98 -2.49 -4.51 0.56
CA ASN A 98 -2.46 -5.63 1.49
C ASN A 98 -2.15 -6.91 0.70
N PHE A 99 -0.88 -7.32 0.72
CA PHE A 99 -0.42 -8.58 0.17
C PHE A 99 -0.87 -9.73 1.09
N LYS A 100 -1.05 -10.93 0.54
CA LYS A 100 -1.38 -12.13 1.33
C LYS A 100 -0.19 -13.07 1.34
N ASN A 101 0.57 -13.13 2.44
CA ASN A 101 1.77 -13.96 2.57
C ASN A 101 2.73 -13.83 1.36
N PRO A 102 3.24 -12.62 1.05
CA PRO A 102 4.09 -12.42 -0.11
C PRO A 102 5.36 -13.29 -0.02
N LYS A 103 5.72 -13.97 -1.11
CA LYS A 103 6.95 -14.79 -1.18
C LYS A 103 8.23 -13.96 -1.42
N PHE A 104 8.18 -12.69 -1.07
CA PHE A 104 9.24 -11.71 -1.30
C PHE A 104 9.17 -10.63 -0.23
N SER A 105 10.28 -9.95 0.02
CA SER A 105 10.31 -8.84 0.99
C SER A 105 9.75 -7.57 0.36
N LEU A 106 8.70 -7.00 0.95
CA LEU A 106 8.21 -5.68 0.57
C LEU A 106 9.28 -4.61 0.74
N ALA A 107 10.10 -4.68 1.79
CA ALA A 107 11.20 -3.73 2.00
C ALA A 107 12.29 -3.80 0.93
N ALA A 108 12.50 -4.97 0.30
CA ALA A 108 13.44 -5.12 -0.79
C ALA A 108 12.89 -4.57 -2.13
N ILE A 109 11.57 -4.62 -2.33
CA ILE A 109 10.93 -4.11 -3.56
C ILE A 109 10.61 -2.61 -3.44
N PHE A 110 10.14 -2.18 -2.29
CA PHE A 110 9.83 -0.79 -1.96
C PHE A 110 10.93 -0.24 -1.05
N ASP A 111 12.12 -0.13 -1.61
CA ASP A 111 13.32 0.31 -0.89
C ASP A 111 13.41 1.86 -0.88
N PRO A 112 13.31 2.51 0.30
CA PRO A 112 13.36 3.95 0.40
C PRO A 112 14.71 4.56 0.02
N GLN A 113 15.78 3.78 -0.14
CA GLN A 113 17.05 4.28 -0.66
C GLN A 113 16.94 4.71 -2.13
N TYR A 114 16.00 4.12 -2.87
CA TYR A 114 15.83 4.37 -4.30
C TYR A 114 14.54 5.12 -4.63
N ALA A 115 13.85 5.68 -3.63
CA ALA A 115 12.61 6.40 -3.84
C ALA A 115 12.47 7.58 -2.88
N SER A 116 11.58 8.51 -3.23
CA SER A 116 11.19 9.55 -2.28
C SER A 116 10.24 8.96 -1.23
N ALA A 117 10.37 9.40 0.02
CA ALA A 117 9.40 9.08 1.09
C ALA A 117 7.96 9.53 0.76
N SER A 118 7.78 10.37 -0.27
CA SER A 118 6.47 10.77 -0.77
C SER A 118 5.81 9.78 -1.73
N ASP A 119 6.52 8.74 -2.18
CA ASP A 119 6.07 7.81 -3.21
C ASP A 119 5.39 6.60 -2.59
N PHE A 120 6.01 6.04 -1.56
CA PHE A 120 5.47 4.92 -0.80
C PHE A 120 5.92 4.93 0.67
N LYS A 121 5.30 4.08 1.48
CA LYS A 121 5.71 3.77 2.84
C LYS A 121 5.50 2.28 3.11
N VAL A 122 6.57 1.54 3.37
CA VAL A 122 6.48 0.16 3.87
C VAL A 122 5.99 0.21 5.31
N ILE A 123 4.92 -0.53 5.61
CA ILE A 123 4.30 -0.57 6.94
C ILE A 123 4.79 -1.81 7.69
N ASP A 124 4.74 -2.95 7.03
CA ASP A 124 5.21 -4.25 7.53
C ASP A 124 5.47 -5.21 6.34
N GLU A 125 5.58 -6.51 6.62
CA GLU A 125 5.89 -7.56 5.64
C GLU A 125 4.77 -7.80 4.61
N GLU A 126 3.53 -7.39 4.91
CA GLU A 126 2.36 -7.60 4.06
C GLU A 126 1.72 -6.30 3.58
N HIS A 127 2.09 -5.15 4.16
CA HIS A 127 1.45 -3.88 3.90
C HIS A 127 2.43 -2.80 3.41
N VAL A 128 2.10 -2.17 2.29
CA VAL A 128 2.79 -0.99 1.77
C VAL A 128 1.78 0.06 1.33
N LYS A 129 2.01 1.32 1.68
CA LYS A 129 1.24 2.46 1.15
C LYS A 129 1.90 2.99 -0.10
N ILE A 130 1.13 3.27 -1.15
CA ILE A 130 1.58 4.00 -2.34
C ILE A 130 0.80 5.30 -2.51
N ASN A 131 1.45 6.36 -2.96
CA ASN A 131 0.83 7.65 -3.19
C ASN A 131 0.31 7.75 -4.63
N THR A 132 -1.00 7.59 -4.82
CA THR A 132 -1.66 7.66 -6.13
C THR A 132 -1.83 9.08 -6.68
N SER A 133 -1.43 10.13 -5.94
CA SER A 133 -1.39 11.50 -6.51
C SER A 133 -0.20 11.73 -7.44
N LYS A 134 0.84 10.91 -7.34
CA LYS A 134 2.06 11.05 -8.12
C LYS A 134 1.84 10.61 -9.57
N LYS A 135 2.52 11.28 -10.50
CA LYS A 135 2.56 10.87 -11.92
C LYS A 135 3.45 9.64 -12.15
N ALA A 136 4.39 9.40 -11.25
CA ALA A 136 5.23 8.22 -11.24
C ALA A 136 5.63 7.89 -9.81
N ILE A 137 5.91 6.62 -9.54
CA ILE A 137 6.48 6.13 -8.30
C ILE A 137 7.68 5.25 -8.64
N THR A 138 8.70 5.24 -7.79
CA THR A 138 9.86 4.36 -7.99
C THR A 138 9.64 3.05 -7.23
N ILE A 139 9.88 1.92 -7.89
CA ILE A 139 9.77 0.58 -7.31
C ILE A 139 11.03 -0.17 -7.68
N TRP A 140 11.77 -0.68 -6.69
CA TRP A 140 13.06 -1.36 -6.89
C TRP A 140 14.04 -0.53 -7.74
N GLY A 141 14.08 0.79 -7.49
CA GLY A 141 14.89 1.74 -8.26
C GLY A 141 14.43 2.00 -9.70
N VAL A 142 13.32 1.41 -10.14
CA VAL A 142 12.75 1.62 -11.48
C VAL A 142 11.54 2.56 -11.41
N VAL A 143 11.58 3.62 -12.20
CA VAL A 143 10.46 4.56 -12.33
C VAL A 143 9.28 3.87 -13.02
N CYS A 144 8.13 3.89 -12.35
CA CYS A 144 6.87 3.37 -12.87
C CYS A 144 5.89 4.54 -13.07
N GLU A 145 5.50 4.77 -14.32
CA GLU A 145 4.61 5.88 -14.68
C GLU A 145 3.15 5.49 -14.55
N LYS A 146 2.35 6.47 -14.11
CA LYS A 146 0.90 6.36 -14.04
C LYS A 146 0.29 6.30 -15.44
N GLN A 147 -0.62 5.37 -15.66
CA GLN A 147 -1.40 5.22 -16.90
C GLN A 147 -2.88 5.53 -16.66
#